data_AF-A0A1Z8A1C6-F1
#
_entry.id   AF-A0A1Z8A1C6-F1
#
_cell.length_a   1.000
_cell.length_b   1.000
_cell.length_c   1.000
_cell.angle_alpha   90.00
_cell.angle_beta   90.00
_cell.angle_gamma   90.00
#
_symmetry.space_group_name_H-M   'P 1'
#
loop_
_entity.id
_entity.type
_entity.pdbx_description
1 polymer ?
#
loop_
_entity_poly.entity_id
_entity_poly.type
_entity_poly.pdbx_seq_one_letter_code
_entity_poly.pdbx_strand_id
1 'polypeptide(L)' 'MTPDVRIAELKKQMSEILEISESDLEKVNMSDITEYDSMGKINVSLIIEELFEYEIDFDTLDSAEKFSDICNILVAKG' A
#
# COMPACT_ATOMS: atom_id res chain seq x y z
N MET A 1 9.79 15.48 -0.80
CA MET A 1 9.67 14.29 -1.68
C MET A 1 8.42 14.50 -2.53
N THR A 2 8.43 14.19 -3.83
CA THR A 2 7.20 14.32 -4.63
C THR A 2 6.27 13.13 -4.36
N PRO A 3 4.96 13.25 -4.61
CA PRO A 3 4.02 12.13 -4.50
C PRO A 3 4.49 10.90 -5.28
N ASP A 4 5.02 11.08 -6.50
CA ASP A 4 5.52 9.97 -7.32
C ASP A 4 6.67 9.19 -6.66
N VAL A 5 7.58 9.90 -5.98
CA VAL A 5 8.71 9.26 -5.29
C VAL A 5 8.22 8.51 -4.04
N ARG A 6 7.27 9.07 -3.29
CA ARG A 6 6.64 8.40 -2.14
C ARG A 6 5.89 7.13 -2.57
N ILE A 7 5.16 7.18 -3.69
CA ILE A 7 4.43 6.03 -4.23
C ILE A 7 5.38 4.95 -4.74
N ALA A 8 6.48 5.32 -5.42
CA ALA A 8 7.49 4.36 -5.84
C ALA A 8 8.14 3.66 -4.64
N GLU A 9 8.45 4.40 -3.58
CA GLU A 9 9.02 3.84 -2.35
C GLU A 9 8.01 2.94 -1.63
N LEU A 10 6.74 3.36 -1.54
CA LEU A 10 5.65 2.54 -1.01
C LEU A 10 5.53 1.22 -1.76
N LYS A 11 5.51 1.27 -3.09
CA LYS A 11 5.40 0.08 -3.95
C LYS A 11 6.51 -0.91 -3.64
N LYS A 12 7.74 -0.42 -3.54
CA LYS A 12 8.91 -1.23 -3.23
C LYS A 12 8.79 -1.89 -1.85
N GLN A 13 8.57 -1.10 -0.80
CA GLN A 13 8.49 -1.64 0.57
C GLN A 13 7.30 -2.57 0.76
N MET A 14 6.16 -2.25 0.15
CA MET A 14 4.97 -3.10 0.18
C MET A 14 5.22 -4.44 -0.55
N SER A 15 5.92 -4.42 -1.68
CA SER A 15 6.29 -5.65 -2.39
C SER A 15 7.20 -6.57 -1.55
N GLU A 16 8.13 -5.98 -0.79
CA GLU A 16 9.02 -6.72 0.12
C GLU A 16 8.26 -7.33 1.31
N ILE A 17 7.34 -6.57 1.92
CA ILE A 17 6.56 -7.04 3.08
C ILE A 17 5.54 -8.10 2.68
N LEU A 18 4.91 -7.94 1.52
CA LEU A 18 3.89 -8.86 1.04
C LEU A 18 4.47 -10.02 0.23
N GLU A 19 5.80 -10.19 0.23
CA GLU A 19 6.53 -11.26 -0.47
C GLU A 19 6.08 -11.46 -1.93
N ILE A 20 5.74 -10.35 -2.61
CA ILE A 20 5.22 -10.32 -3.98
C ILE A 20 6.09 -9.43 -4.86
N SER A 21 6.17 -9.71 -6.16
CA SER A 21 6.90 -8.82 -7.06
C SER A 21 6.16 -7.49 -7.26
N GLU A 22 6.91 -6.40 -7.43
CA GLU A 22 6.36 -5.08 -7.78
C GLU A 22 5.44 -5.13 -9.02
N SER A 23 5.74 -6.00 -9.98
CA SER A 23 4.95 -6.16 -11.20
C SER A 23 3.65 -6.93 -10.99
N ASP A 24 3.62 -7.84 -10.03
CA ASP A 24 2.42 -8.62 -9.71
C ASP A 24 1.50 -7.83 -8.78
N LEU A 25 2.07 -7.05 -7.85
CA LEU A 25 1.33 -6.13 -6.98
C LEU A 25 0.39 -5.19 -7.75
N GLU A 26 0.79 -4.76 -8.96
CA GLU A 26 -0.05 -3.92 -9.84
C GLU A 26 -1.17 -4.68 -10.55
N LYS A 27 -1.10 -6.00 -10.63
CA LYS A 27 -2.00 -6.82 -11.45
C LYS A 27 -3.01 -7.60 -10.62
N VAL A 28 -2.58 -8.16 -9.50
CA VAL A 28 -3.42 -9.00 -8.64
C VAL A 28 -4.39 -8.16 -7.82
N ASN A 29 -5.43 -8.78 -7.24
CA ASN A 29 -6.20 -8.12 -6.19
C ASN A 29 -5.42 -8.20 -4.88
N MET A 30 -5.60 -7.21 -4.02
CA MET A 30 -4.99 -7.22 -2.69
C MET A 30 -5.44 -8.44 -1.88
N SER A 31 -6.70 -8.87 -2.05
CA SER A 31 -7.24 -10.08 -1.42
C SER A 31 -6.61 -11.40 -1.90
N ASP A 32 -5.95 -11.39 -3.06
CA ASP A 32 -5.29 -12.58 -3.62
C ASP A 32 -3.85 -12.74 -3.08
N ILE A 33 -3.34 -11.74 -2.37
CA ILE A 33 -2.01 -11.74 -1.75
C ILE A 33 -2.13 -12.35 -0.36
N THR A 34 -1.50 -13.50 -0.13
CA THR A 34 -1.62 -14.26 1.14
C THR A 34 -1.15 -13.42 2.34
N GLU A 35 -0.09 -12.66 2.12
CA GLU A 35 0.60 -11.82 3.11
C GLU A 35 -0.14 -10.50 3.35
N TYR A 36 -1.16 -10.16 2.54
CA TYR A 36 -2.02 -9.00 2.77
C TYR A 36 -3.16 -9.32 3.75
N ASP A 37 -2.80 -10.00 4.83
CA ASP A 37 -3.67 -10.29 5.97
C ASP A 37 -3.70 -9.10 6.95
N SER A 38 -4.23 -9.30 8.16
CA SER A 38 -4.26 -8.24 9.17
C SER A 38 -2.87 -7.72 9.53
N MET A 39 -1.85 -8.58 9.57
CA MET A 39 -0.48 -8.17 9.90
C MET A 39 0.16 -7.44 8.71
N GLY A 40 -0.04 -7.92 7.49
CA GLY A 40 0.39 -7.24 6.27
C GLY A 40 -0.20 -5.83 6.17
N LYS A 41 -1.49 -5.68 6.46
CA LYS A 41 -2.18 -4.37 6.47
C LYS A 41 -1.63 -3.42 7.54
N ILE A 42 -1.32 -3.91 8.74
CA ILE A 42 -0.67 -3.11 9.79
C ILE A 42 0.71 -2.63 9.33
N ASN A 43 1.50 -3.51 8.73
CA ASN A 43 2.82 -3.14 8.23
C ASN A 43 2.71 -2.10 7.10
N VAL A 44 1.75 -2.27 6.19
CA VAL A 44 1.47 -1.31 5.12
C VAL A 44 1.00 0.04 5.68
N SER A 45 0.16 0.06 6.71
CA SER A 45 -0.27 1.32 7.34
C SER A 45 0.90 2.08 7.97
N LEU A 46 1.85 1.38 8.59
CA LEU A 46 3.05 1.99 9.17
C LEU A 46 3.95 2.61 8.10
N ILE A 47 4.16 1.92 6.97
CA ILE A 47 4.93 2.48 5.84
C ILE A 47 4.24 3.74 5.29
N ILE A 48 2.91 3.69 5.15
CA ILE A 48 2.14 4.84 4.66
C ILE A 48 2.30 6.03 5.60
N GLU A 49 2.20 5.82 6.91
CA GLU A 49 2.41 6.86 7.92
C GLU A 49 3.81 7.47 7.83
N GLU A 50 4.85 6.64 7.69
CA GLU A 50 6.23 7.10 7.53
C GLU A 50 6.44 7.92 6.25
N LEU A 51 5.90 7.46 5.12
CA LEU A 51 6.13 8.09 3.82
C LEU A 51 5.28 9.34 3.59
N PHE A 52 4.03 9.34 4.07
CA PHE A 52 3.04 10.37 3.78
C PHE A 52 2.73 11.28 4.97
N GLU A 53 3.29 11.01 6.14
CA GLU A 53 3.14 11.81 7.37
C GLU A 53 1.68 11.90 7.85
N TYR A 54 0.86 10.90 7.55
CA TYR A 54 -0.50 10.74 8.09
C TYR A 54 -0.92 9.27 8.21
N GLU A 55 -1.84 9.00 9.13
CA GLU A 55 -2.40 7.68 9.35
C GLU A 55 -3.49 7.33 8.32
N ILE A 56 -3.43 6.11 7.80
CA ILE A 56 -4.51 5.49 7.04
C ILE A 56 -5.25 4.51 7.93
N ASP A 57 -6.57 4.58 7.95
CA ASP A 57 -7.39 3.65 8.71
C ASP A 57 -7.43 2.26 8.05
N PHE A 58 -7.57 1.25 8.89
CA PHE A 58 -7.57 -0.15 8.48
C PHE A 58 -8.71 -0.47 7.51
N ASP A 59 -9.90 0.11 7.73
CA ASP A 59 -11.07 -0.11 6.86
C ASP A 59 -10.81 0.41 5.44
N THR A 60 -10.13 1.55 5.30
CA THR A 60 -9.73 2.09 4.01
C THR A 60 -8.77 1.15 3.28
N LEU A 61 -7.77 0.59 3.98
CA LEU A 61 -6.87 -0.42 3.40
C LEU A 61 -7.61 -1.72 3.03
N ASP A 62 -8.49 -2.21 3.90
CA ASP A 62 -9.27 -3.42 3.67
C ASP A 62 -10.22 -3.29 2.47
N SER A 63 -10.76 -2.08 2.24
CA SER A 63 -11.65 -1.79 1.12
C SER A 63 -10.93 -1.64 -0.24
N ALA A 64 -9.60 -1.51 -0.25
CA ALA A 64 -8.83 -1.32 -1.48
C ALA A 64 -8.69 -2.65 -2.24
N GLU A 65 -9.24 -2.70 -3.46
CA GLU A 65 -9.19 -3.92 -4.28
C GLU A 65 -7.83 -4.09 -4.96
N LYS A 66 -7.23 -2.97 -5.38
CA LYS A 66 -5.96 -2.89 -6.08
C LYS A 66 -4.97 -1.97 -5.39
N PHE A 67 -3.68 -2.18 -5.64
CA PHE A 67 -2.63 -1.23 -5.25
C PHE A 67 -2.90 0.20 -5.78
N SER A 68 -3.45 0.32 -7.00
CA SER A 68 -3.83 1.61 -7.56
C SER A 68 -4.88 2.36 -6.73
N ASP A 69 -5.78 1.63 -6.05
CA ASP A 69 -6.80 2.26 -5.20
C ASP A 69 -6.15 2.91 -3.98
N ILE A 70 -5.19 2.22 -3.36
CA ILE A 70 -4.36 2.78 -2.29
C ILE A 70 -3.65 4.03 -2.80
N CYS A 71 -2.97 3.96 -3.95
CA CYS A 71 -2.28 5.13 -4.51
C CYS A 71 -3.21 6.33 -4.72
N ASN A 72 -4.42 6.09 -5.25
CA ASN A 72 -5.42 7.14 -5.48
C ASN A 72 -5.88 7.78 -4.19
N ILE A 73 -6.11 6.98 -3.14
CA ILE A 73 -6.45 7.47 -1.80
C ILE A 73 -5.31 8.35 -1.27
N LEU A 74 -4.07 7.90 -1.44
CA LEU A 74 -2.93 8.59 -0.87
C LEU A 74 -2.66 9.96 -1.50
N VAL A 75 -2.83 10.04 -2.83
CA VAL A 75 -2.71 11.28 -3.60
C VAL A 75 -3.90 12.22 -3.36
N ALA A 76 -5.09 11.69 -3.04
CA ALA A 76 -6.24 12.54 -2.72
C ALA A 76 -6.13 13.20 -1.34
N LYS A 77 -5.40 12.59 -0.40
CA LYS A 77 -5.23 13.09 0.97
C LYS A 77 -4.03 14.03 1.17
N GLY A 78 -2.98 13.93 0.34
CA GLY A 78 -1.74 14.70 0.45
C GLY A 78 -1.57 15.75 -0.65
#